data_AF-A0A812WVI8-F1
#
_entry.id   AF-A0A812WVI8-F1
#
_cell.length_a   1.000
_cell.length_b   1.000
_cell.length_c   1.000
_cell.angle_alpha   90.00
_cell.angle_beta   90.00
_cell.angle_gamma   90.00
#
_symmetry.space_group_name_H-M   'P 1'
#
loop_
_entity.id
_entity.type
_entity.pdbx_description
1 polymer ?
#
loop_
_entity_poly.entity_id
_entity_poly.type
_entity_poly.pdbx_seq_one_letter_code
_entity_poly.pdbx_strand_id
1 'polypeptide(L)'
;MKALESLVDGRDYQNRLGEEVLQRQEAVLPTLQSAASMTADVLKETRLSSARAFDVLKYDIYTPGAGKTPEPVKRAANALVEASSETRRRFTQFISGMAQGLAADVQSRGVAAATTVALADLPDMEQAPATEPQRNIIFPA
;
A
#
# COMPACT_ATOMS: atom_id res chain seq x y z
N MET A 1 -19.14 -3.20 -38.16
CA MET A 1 -18.78 -4.60 -37.82
C MET A 1 -17.29 -4.85 -37.61
N LYS A 2 -16.36 -3.93 -37.93
CA LYS A 2 -14.90 -4.14 -37.75
C LYS A 2 -14.41 -4.35 -36.29
N ALA A 3 -15.08 -3.74 -35.30
CA ALA A 3 -14.66 -3.83 -33.89
C ALA A 3 -14.89 -5.22 -33.26
N LEU A 4 -15.88 -5.97 -33.76
CA LEU A 4 -16.14 -7.34 -33.33
C LEU A 4 -15.19 -8.33 -34.02
N GLU A 5 -14.81 -8.09 -35.28
CA GLU A 5 -13.81 -8.90 -35.99
C GLU A 5 -12.40 -8.74 -35.40
N SER A 6 -12.01 -7.52 -34.98
CA SER A 6 -10.71 -7.29 -34.31
C SER A 6 -10.63 -7.93 -32.92
N LEU A 7 -11.77 -8.12 -32.25
CA LEU A 7 -11.86 -8.83 -30.98
C LEU A 7 -11.64 -10.34 -31.15
N VAL A 8 -12.12 -10.90 -32.28
CA VAL A 8 -11.97 -12.31 -32.64
C VAL A 8 -10.53 -12.65 -33.07
N ASP A 9 -9.77 -11.71 -33.62
CA ASP A 9 -8.38 -11.97 -34.04
C ASP A 9 -7.40 -12.02 -32.85
N GLY A 10 -7.79 -11.54 -31.66
CA GLY A 10 -7.08 -11.68 -30.37
C GLY A 10 -5.69 -11.03 -30.27
N ARG A 11 -4.97 -10.93 -31.39
CA ARG A 11 -3.60 -10.43 -31.55
C ARG A 11 -3.54 -8.92 -31.41
N ASP A 12 -4.50 -8.19 -31.99
CA ASP A 12 -4.56 -6.73 -31.88
C ASP A 12 -4.79 -6.27 -30.43
N TYR A 13 -5.67 -6.95 -29.69
CA TYR A 13 -5.89 -6.64 -28.27
C TYR A 13 -4.66 -6.98 -27.42
N GLN A 14 -4.05 -8.15 -27.63
CA GLN A 14 -2.85 -8.56 -26.88
C GLN A 14 -1.66 -7.64 -27.15
N ASN A 15 -1.50 -7.18 -28.39
CA ASN A 15 -0.47 -6.21 -28.77
C ASN A 15 -0.73 -4.86 -28.08
N ARG A 16 -1.96 -4.35 -28.11
CA ARG A 16 -2.34 -3.08 -27.45
C ARG A 16 -2.15 -3.14 -25.94
N LEU A 17 -2.56 -4.25 -25.31
CA LEU A 17 -2.35 -4.48 -23.89
C LEU A 17 -0.85 -4.56 -23.56
N GLY A 18 -0.05 -5.23 -24.39
CA GLY A 18 1.40 -5.27 -24.28
C GLY A 18 2.03 -3.87 -24.33
N GLU A 19 1.61 -3.04 -25.28
CA GLU A 19 2.06 -1.64 -25.42
C GLU A 19 1.65 -0.78 -24.22
N GLU A 20 0.39 -0.86 -23.75
CA GLU A 20 -0.10 -0.11 -22.59
C GLU A 20 0.60 -0.53 -21.29
N VAL A 21 0.90 -1.82 -21.14
CA VAL A 21 1.70 -2.30 -20.01
C VAL A 21 3.12 -1.77 -20.11
N LEU A 22 3.78 -1.84 -21.28
CA LEU A 22 5.13 -1.31 -21.46
C LEU A 22 5.20 0.20 -21.15
N GLN A 23 4.23 0.98 -21.62
CA GLN A 23 4.15 2.42 -21.31
C GLN A 23 4.00 2.69 -19.81
N ARG A 24 3.18 1.91 -19.09
CA ARG A 24 3.06 2.02 -17.63
C ARG A 24 4.34 1.64 -16.91
N GLN A 25 5.01 0.58 -17.36
CA GLN A 25 6.29 0.14 -16.80
C GLN A 25 7.34 1.24 -16.96
N GLU A 26 7.47 1.82 -18.16
CA GLU A 26 8.38 2.94 -18.43
C GLU A 26 8.05 4.19 -17.61
N ALA A 27 6.76 4.49 -17.40
CA ALA A 27 6.34 5.64 -16.61
C ALA A 27 6.59 5.47 -15.09
N VAL A 28 6.43 4.25 -14.56
CA VAL A 28 6.52 3.99 -13.10
C VAL A 28 7.95 3.72 -12.65
N LEU A 29 8.81 3.15 -13.52
CA LEU A 29 10.20 2.81 -13.19
C LEU A 29 11.02 3.98 -12.61
N PRO A 30 11.03 5.19 -13.21
CA PRO A 30 11.78 6.33 -12.65
C PRO A 30 11.29 6.73 -11.26
N THR A 31 9.98 6.60 -11.01
CA THR A 31 9.36 6.90 -9.72
C THR A 31 9.76 5.88 -8.67
N LEU A 32 9.77 4.58 -9.02
CA LEU A 32 10.25 3.51 -8.13
C LEU A 32 11.74 3.64 -7.80
N GLN A 33 12.57 4.00 -8.78
CA GLN A 33 14.00 4.25 -8.56
C GLN A 33 14.24 5.46 -7.64
N SER A 34 13.48 6.54 -7.86
CA SER A 34 13.52 7.72 -6.99
C SER A 34 13.05 7.37 -5.57
N ALA A 35 11.94 6.65 -5.44
CA ALA A 35 11.45 6.16 -4.16
C ALA A 35 12.48 5.26 -3.46
N ALA A 36 13.16 4.37 -4.17
CA ALA A 36 14.21 3.52 -3.59
C ALA A 36 15.35 4.36 -2.98
N SER A 37 15.78 5.43 -3.65
CA SER A 37 16.81 6.35 -3.14
C SER A 37 16.37 7.07 -1.86
N MET A 38 15.09 7.44 -1.75
CA MET A 38 14.54 8.18 -0.60
C MET A 38 14.04 7.29 0.54
N THR A 39 13.77 6.00 0.27
CA THR A 39 13.12 5.09 1.22
C THR A 39 13.92 4.94 2.51
N ALA A 40 15.24 4.79 2.40
CA ALA A 40 16.11 4.64 3.56
C ALA A 40 16.00 5.87 4.48
N ASP A 41 16.00 7.07 3.90
CA ASP A 41 15.91 8.32 4.63
C ASP A 41 14.53 8.50 5.25
N VAL A 42 13.44 8.32 4.49
CA VAL A 42 12.08 8.46 5.03
C VAL A 42 11.82 7.53 6.21
N LEU A 43 12.22 6.26 6.11
CA LEU A 43 12.04 5.29 7.19
C LEU A 43 12.93 5.59 8.41
N LYS A 44 14.14 6.07 8.18
CA LYS A 44 15.06 6.46 9.25
C LYS A 44 14.59 7.72 9.97
N GLU A 45 14.17 8.74 9.23
CA GLU A 45 13.72 10.01 9.78
C GLU A 45 12.38 9.88 10.52
N THR A 46 11.42 9.12 9.98
CA THR A 46 10.18 8.82 10.70
C THR A 46 10.45 8.06 12.00
N ARG A 47 11.38 7.10 12.00
CA ARG A 47 11.81 6.40 13.22
C ARG A 47 12.47 7.34 14.23
N LEU A 48 13.37 8.22 13.78
CA LEU A 48 14.07 9.17 14.64
C LEU A 48 13.10 10.19 15.25
N SER A 49 12.20 10.73 14.44
CA SER A 49 11.14 11.64 14.86
C SER A 49 10.26 11.02 15.96
N SER A 50 9.74 9.81 15.75
CA SER A 50 8.97 9.11 16.77
C SER A 50 9.78 8.86 18.04
N ALA A 51 11.05 8.47 17.93
CA ALA A 51 11.90 8.23 19.10
C ALA A 51 12.07 9.51 19.93
N ARG A 52 12.38 10.64 19.30
CA ARG A 52 12.51 11.94 19.97
C ARG A 52 11.20 12.39 20.61
N ALA A 53 10.08 12.18 19.94
CA ALA A 53 8.77 12.48 20.50
C ALA A 53 8.47 11.60 21.74
N PHE A 54 8.81 10.31 21.69
CA PHE A 54 8.69 9.45 22.87
C PHE A 54 9.62 9.84 24.01
N ASP A 55 10.83 10.33 23.73
CA ASP A 55 11.74 10.82 24.78
C ASP A 55 11.12 11.97 25.57
N VAL A 56 10.42 12.89 24.89
CA VAL A 56 9.66 13.97 25.53
C VAL A 56 8.55 13.42 26.43
N LEU A 57 7.78 12.44 25.95
CA LEU A 57 6.69 11.84 26.73
C LEU A 57 7.19 11.04 27.93
N LYS A 58 8.37 10.43 27.80
CA LYS A 58 9.04 9.63 28.82
C LYS A 58 9.73 10.48 29.89
N TYR A 59 10.05 11.75 29.60
CA TYR A 59 10.75 12.65 30.51
C TYR A 59 10.14 12.68 31.91
N ASP A 60 8.81 12.80 31.99
CA ASP A 60 8.05 12.87 33.25
C ASP A 60 8.10 11.58 34.10
N ILE A 61 8.44 10.46 33.46
CA ILE A 61 8.52 9.12 34.08
C ILE A 61 9.94 8.85 34.58
N TYR A 62 10.96 9.18 33.77
CA TYR A 62 12.35 8.83 34.08
C TYR A 62 13.14 9.94 34.78
N THR A 63 12.58 11.15 34.91
CA THR A 63 13.24 12.28 35.58
C THR A 63 12.46 12.70 36.84
N PRO A 64 12.50 11.90 37.93
CA PRO A 64 11.80 12.23 39.16
C PRO A 64 12.38 13.51 39.79
N GLY A 65 11.50 14.38 40.29
CA GLY A 65 11.88 15.65 40.93
C GLY A 65 12.10 16.83 39.98
N ALA A 66 12.09 16.61 38.66
CA ALA A 66 12.07 17.69 37.68
C ALA A 66 10.66 18.28 37.50
N GLY A 67 10.58 19.49 36.93
CA GLY A 67 9.32 20.11 36.55
C GLY A 67 8.58 19.27 35.51
N LYS A 68 7.25 19.19 35.61
CA LYS A 68 6.42 18.44 34.67
C LYS A 68 6.48 19.07 33.28
N THR A 69 6.53 18.22 32.26
CA THR A 69 6.45 18.65 30.86
C THR A 69 5.10 19.36 30.63
N PRO A 70 5.10 20.60 30.10
CA PRO A 70 3.87 21.32 29.83
C PRO A 70 2.94 20.57 28.87
N GLU A 71 1.63 20.66 29.11
CA GLU A 71 0.63 19.96 28.30
C GLU A 71 0.70 20.26 26.78
N PRO A 72 0.93 21.51 26.33
CA PRO A 72 1.10 21.79 24.90
C PRO A 72 2.26 21.02 24.26
N VAL A 73 3.33 20.77 25.02
CA VAL A 73 4.52 20.04 24.55
C VAL A 73 4.21 18.55 24.41
N LYS A 74 3.47 17.96 25.36
CA LYS A 74 2.99 16.58 25.26
C LYS A 74 2.09 16.37 24.05
N ARG A 75 1.16 17.30 23.81
CA ARG A 75 0.29 17.27 22.62
C ARG A 75 1.10 17.33 21.33
N ALA A 76 2.09 18.21 21.25
CA ALA A 76 2.98 18.29 20.10
C ALA A 76 3.76 16.98 19.88
N ALA A 77 4.29 16.38 20.96
CA ALA A 77 4.98 15.09 20.88
C ALA A 77 4.05 13.97 20.37
N ASN A 78 2.83 13.86 20.89
CA ASN A 78 1.85 12.89 20.40
C ASN A 78 1.51 13.11 18.91
N ALA A 79 1.34 14.36 18.48
CA ALA A 79 1.09 14.68 17.08
C ALA A 79 2.26 14.28 16.17
N LEU A 80 3.50 14.42 16.63
CA LEU A 80 4.69 13.99 15.90
C LEU A 80 4.77 12.46 15.78
N VAL A 81 4.40 11.71 16.83
CA VAL A 81 4.32 10.24 16.78
C VAL A 81 3.30 9.80 15.73
N GLU A 82 2.11 10.40 15.73
CA GLU A 82 1.05 10.10 14.78
C GLU A 82 1.47 10.44 13.35
N ALA A 83 1.97 11.67 13.14
CA ALA A 83 2.43 12.11 11.83
C ALA A 83 3.53 11.20 11.26
N SER A 84 4.51 10.82 12.08
CA SER A 84 5.59 9.93 11.65
C SER A 84 5.08 8.53 11.28
N SER A 85 4.09 8.02 12.03
CA SER A 85 3.46 6.72 11.77
C SER A 85 2.65 6.75 10.48
N GLU A 86 1.87 7.81 10.27
CA GLU A 86 1.08 8.03 9.06
C GLU A 86 1.97 8.18 7.82
N THR A 87 3.05 8.98 7.91
CA THR A 87 4.00 9.17 6.81
C THR A 87 4.64 7.86 6.41
N ARG A 88 5.12 7.07 7.38
CA ARG A 88 5.69 5.74 7.11
C ARG A 88 4.68 4.83 6.42
N ARG A 89 3.43 4.79 6.92
CA ARG A 89 2.36 3.96 6.36
C ARG A 89 2.07 4.35 4.91
N ARG A 90 1.81 5.63 4.64
CA ARG A 90 1.50 6.13 3.29
C ARG A 90 2.64 5.87 2.32
N PHE A 91 3.88 6.12 2.74
CA PHE A 91 5.05 5.92 1.90
C PHE A 91 5.23 4.43 1.53
N THR A 92 5.13 3.52 2.50
CA THR A 92 5.17 2.08 2.23
C THR A 92 4.01 1.62 1.35
N GLN A 93 2.79 2.10 1.61
CA GLN A 93 1.61 1.78 0.78
C GLN A 93 1.78 2.23 -0.66
N PHE A 94 2.31 3.44 -0.88
CA PHE A 94 2.58 3.99 -2.19
C PHE A 94 3.55 3.10 -3.00
N ILE A 95 4.69 2.72 -2.39
CA ILE A 95 5.68 1.85 -3.05
C ILE A 95 5.09 0.46 -3.32
N SER A 96 4.44 -0.14 -2.32
CA SER A 96 3.84 -1.47 -2.47
C SER A 96 2.74 -1.49 -3.53
N GLY A 97 1.92 -0.45 -3.62
CA GLY A 97 0.87 -0.34 -4.63
C GLY A 97 1.43 -0.29 -6.05
N MET A 98 2.50 0.48 -6.28
CA MET A 98 3.19 0.50 -7.58
C MET A 98 3.79 -0.86 -7.94
N ALA A 99 4.44 -1.53 -6.98
CA ALA A 99 5.01 -2.86 -7.19
C ALA A 99 3.92 -3.92 -7.47
N GLN A 100 2.78 -3.85 -6.79
CA GLN A 100 1.62 -4.71 -7.03
C GLN A 100 1.02 -4.47 -8.41
N GLY A 101 0.89 -3.20 -8.84
CA GLY A 101 0.44 -2.86 -10.19
C GLY A 101 1.36 -3.47 -11.26
N LEU A 102 2.67 -3.36 -11.08
CA LEU A 102 3.65 -3.98 -11.97
C LEU A 102 3.53 -5.51 -12.01
N ALA A 103 3.33 -6.14 -10.86
CA ALA A 103 3.16 -7.59 -10.78
C ALA A 103 1.86 -8.05 -11.46
N ALA A 104 0.76 -7.31 -11.28
CA ALA A 104 -0.52 -7.56 -11.94
C ALA A 104 -0.42 -7.39 -13.47
N ASP A 105 0.33 -6.39 -13.92
CA ASP A 105 0.63 -6.15 -15.33
C ASP A 105 1.42 -7.30 -15.96
N VAL A 106 2.33 -7.94 -15.23
CA VAL A 106 3.06 -9.12 -15.72
C VAL A 106 2.18 -10.37 -15.75
N GLN A 107 1.34 -10.56 -14.73
CA GLN A 107 0.42 -11.70 -14.65
C GLN A 107 -0.67 -11.64 -15.72
N SER A 108 -1.16 -10.45 -16.06
CA SER A 108 -2.23 -10.26 -17.04
C SER A 108 -1.78 -10.51 -18.49
N ARG A 109 -0.47 -10.44 -18.80
CA ARG A 109 0.09 -10.77 -20.13
C ARG A 109 -0.18 -12.21 -20.60
N GLY A 110 -0.52 -13.12 -19.69
CA GLY A 110 -0.85 -14.52 -20.02
C GLY A 110 -2.34 -14.79 -20.23
N VAL A 111 -3.21 -13.81 -20.02
CA VAL A 111 -4.67 -13.99 -20.04
C VAL A 111 -5.23 -13.62 -21.40
N ALA A 112 -5.98 -14.53 -22.02
CA ALA A 112 -6.63 -14.26 -23.31
C ALA A 112 -7.64 -13.11 -23.20
N ALA A 113 -7.74 -12.29 -24.26
CA ALA A 113 -8.59 -11.10 -24.29
C ALA A 113 -10.06 -11.40 -23.94
N ALA A 114 -10.56 -12.50 -24.49
CA ALA A 114 -11.91 -12.99 -24.23
C ALA A 114 -12.14 -13.36 -22.76
N THR A 115 -11.10 -13.84 -22.05
CA THR A 115 -11.17 -14.17 -20.63
C THR A 115 -11.19 -12.93 -19.76
N THR A 116 -10.40 -11.90 -20.09
CA THR A 116 -10.41 -10.61 -19.38
C THR A 116 -11.76 -9.90 -19.52
N VAL A 117 -12.32 -9.87 -20.72
CA VAL A 117 -13.65 -9.28 -20.96
C VAL A 117 -14.75 -10.09 -20.27
N ALA A 118 -14.71 -11.43 -20.36
CA ALA A 118 -15.68 -12.28 -19.67
C ALA A 118 -15.60 -12.15 -18.13
N LEU A 119 -14.41 -11.91 -17.56
CA LEU A 119 -14.24 -11.63 -16.14
C LEU A 119 -14.71 -10.22 -15.74
N ALA A 120 -14.57 -9.23 -16.61
CA ALA A 120 -15.03 -7.86 -16.36
C ALA A 120 -16.56 -7.69 -16.52
N ASP A 121 -17.19 -8.51 -17.36
CA ASP A 121 -18.65 -8.54 -17.55
C ASP A 121 -19.38 -9.42 -16.52
N LEU A 122 -18.65 -10.17 -15.68
CA LEU A 122 -19.26 -10.81 -14.52
C LEU A 122 -19.64 -9.70 -13.53
N PRO A 123 -20.93 -9.56 -13.16
CA PRO A 123 -21.30 -8.66 -12.08
C PRO A 123 -20.53 -9.08 -10.83
N ASP A 124 -20.02 -8.10 -10.07
CA ASP A 124 -19.42 -8.31 -8.75
C ASP A 124 -20.34 -9.25 -7.97
N MET A 125 -20.00 -10.54 -7.96
CA MET A 125 -20.75 -11.53 -7.20
C MET A 125 -20.39 -11.21 -5.76
N GLU A 126 -21.25 -10.39 -5.19
CA GLU A 126 -21.50 -10.17 -3.78
C GLU A 126 -20.86 -11.29 -2.97
N GLN A 127 -19.78 -10.94 -2.26
CA GLN A 127 -19.12 -11.85 -1.33
C GLN A 127 -20.20 -12.39 -0.40
N ALA A 128 -20.63 -13.62 -0.66
CA ALA A 128 -21.52 -14.34 0.24
C ALA A 128 -20.90 -14.28 1.64
N PRO A 129 -21.67 -13.93 2.68
CA PRO A 129 -21.12 -13.82 4.02
C PRO A 129 -20.51 -15.16 4.40
N ALA A 130 -19.19 -15.17 4.61
CA ALA A 130 -18.50 -16.33 5.14
C ALA A 130 -19.10 -16.64 6.50
N THR A 131 -19.82 -17.76 6.57
CA THR A 131 -20.35 -18.33 7.80
C THR A 131 -19.19 -18.50 8.78
N GLU A 132 -19.19 -17.72 9.87
CA GLU A 132 -18.21 -17.86 10.94
C GLU A 132 -18.30 -19.29 11.52
N PRO A 133 -17.21 -20.08 11.53
CA PRO A 133 -17.17 -21.24 12.39
C PRO A 133 -16.97 -20.76 13.83
N GLN A 134 -18.00 -20.90 14.66
CA GLN A 134 -17.93 -20.71 16.11
C GLN A 134 -16.77 -21.55 16.67
N ARG A 135 -15.64 -20.92 16.98
CA ARG A 135 -14.59 -21.54 17.78
C ARG A 135 -14.90 -21.30 19.25
N ASN A 136 -15.57 -22.28 19.83
CA ASN A 136 -15.73 -22.42 21.27
C ASN A 136 -14.34 -22.72 21.88
N ILE A 137 -13.67 -21.71 22.42
CA ILE A 137 -12.38 -21.90 23.12
C ILE A 137 -12.71 -22.16 24.59
N ILE A 138 -12.59 -23.44 24.99
CA ILE A 138 -12.52 -23.85 26.39
C ILE A 138 -11.09 -23.60 26.86
N PHE A 139 -10.90 -22.75 27.87
CA PHE A 139 -9.64 -22.63 28.59
C PHE A 139 -9.67 -23.56 29.82
N PRO A 140 -8.73 -24.52 29.96
CA PRO A 140 -8.53 -25.19 31.25
C PRO A 140 -7.76 -24.27 32.19
N ALA A 141 -8.15 -24.28 33.47
CA ALA A 141 -7.49 -23.62 34.58
C ALA A 141 -6.23 -24.36 35.04
#